data_AF-A0A0K2RM63-F1
#
_entry.id   AF-A0A0K2RM63-F1
#
_cell.length_a   1.000
_cell.length_b   1.000
_cell.length_c   1.000
_cell.angle_alpha   90.00
_cell.angle_beta   90.00
_cell.angle_gamma   90.00
#
_symmetry.space_group_name_H-M   'P 1'
#
loop_
_entity.id
_entity.type
_entity.pdbx_description
1 polymer ?
#
loop_
_entity_poly.entity_id
_entity_poly.type
_entity_poly.pdbx_seq_one_letter_code
_entity_poly.pdbx_strand_id
1 'polypeptide(L)'
;MVNVQNQVRALGYSVNSVAGQIRSLSGLFALLALVSWVIGGFLIIFCLGVGVSVGGSWIKQRAREVGLLKAIGWSGASIAGVYMVELAAVGLIIGVTGALLGTLCSVIGTAVFNGLQLDLLPVTAWAMPNWLLVLGALLCVPLFLCLGALGHVARLARLDADSSLRDL
;
A
#
# COMPACT_ATOMS: atom_id res chain seq x y z
N MET A 1 5.48 -34.85 -27.20
CA MET A 1 5.76 -33.52 -27.80
C MET A 1 7.25 -33.17 -27.86
N VAL A 2 8.09 -33.60 -26.91
CA VAL A 2 9.55 -33.37 -26.92
C VAL A 2 10.28 -34.07 -28.08
N ASN A 3 9.78 -35.22 -28.54
CA ASN A 3 10.44 -36.04 -29.57
C ASN A 3 10.31 -35.45 -31.00
N VAL A 4 9.18 -34.79 -31.30
CA VAL A 4 8.90 -34.20 -32.64
C VAL A 4 9.76 -32.95 -32.87
N GLN A 5 10.00 -32.15 -31.83
CA GLN A 5 10.89 -30.97 -31.92
C GLN A 5 12.34 -31.34 -32.24
N ASN A 6 12.82 -32.48 -31.73
CA ASN A 6 14.19 -32.93 -31.98
C ASN A 6 14.38 -33.47 -33.40
N GLN A 7 13.36 -34.13 -33.98
CA GLN A 7 13.40 -34.58 -35.38
C GLN A 7 13.36 -33.41 -36.38
N VAL A 8 12.65 -32.33 -36.08
CA VAL A 8 12.58 -31.14 -36.96
C VAL A 8 13.86 -30.29 -36.88
N ARG A 9 14.56 -30.29 -35.73
CA ARG A 9 15.89 -29.67 -35.60
C ARG A 9 16.97 -30.37 -36.43
N ALA A 10 16.87 -31.69 -36.60
CA ALA A 10 17.84 -32.47 -37.39
C ALA A 10 17.76 -32.18 -38.91
N LEU A 11 16.67 -31.55 -39.37
CA LEU A 11 16.43 -31.19 -40.78
C LEU A 11 16.93 -29.79 -41.14
N GLY A 12 17.72 -29.13 -40.28
CA GLY A 12 18.38 -27.86 -40.59
C GLY A 12 17.48 -26.62 -40.53
N TYR A 13 16.23 -26.75 -40.07
CA TYR A 13 15.36 -25.61 -39.81
C TYR A 13 15.68 -25.01 -38.43
N SER A 14 16.14 -23.77 -38.41
CA SER A 14 16.32 -22.95 -37.21
C SER A 14 14.94 -22.60 -36.62
N VAL A 15 14.37 -23.53 -35.86
CA VAL A 15 13.20 -23.25 -35.03
C VAL A 15 13.68 -22.36 -33.88
N ASN A 16 13.70 -21.06 -34.12
CA ASN A 16 13.66 -20.04 -33.08
C ASN A 16 12.35 -20.25 -32.32
N SER A 17 12.34 -21.19 -31.38
CA SER A 17 11.12 -21.54 -30.67
C SER A 17 10.76 -20.37 -29.77
N VAL A 18 9.64 -19.73 -30.07
CA VAL A 18 8.96 -18.76 -29.19
C VAL A 18 8.83 -19.33 -27.76
N ALA A 19 8.73 -20.65 -27.61
CA ALA A 19 8.75 -21.36 -26.32
C ALA A 19 10.03 -21.18 -25.48
N GLY A 20 11.20 -21.02 -26.11
CA GLY A 20 12.47 -20.76 -25.43
C GLY A 20 12.58 -19.32 -24.92
N GLN A 21 12.11 -18.36 -25.73
CA GLN A 21 12.09 -16.94 -25.37
C GLN A 21 11.05 -16.66 -24.25
N ILE A 22 9.90 -17.34 -24.28
CA ILE A 22 8.89 -17.28 -23.21
C ILE A 22 9.44 -17.78 -21.86
N ARG A 23 10.30 -18.80 -21.85
CA ARG A 23 10.86 -19.33 -20.59
C ARG A 23 11.83 -18.34 -19.93
N SER A 24 12.67 -17.65 -20.71
CA SER A 24 13.55 -16.60 -20.20
C SER A 24 12.78 -15.36 -19.73
N LEU A 25 11.72 -14.96 -20.43
CA LEU A 25 10.87 -13.84 -20.03
C LEU A 25 10.05 -14.14 -18.78
N SER A 26 9.58 -15.39 -18.60
CA SER A 26 8.81 -15.78 -17.41
C SER A 26 9.60 -15.63 -16.11
N GLY A 27 10.93 -15.86 -16.13
CA GLY A 27 11.80 -15.61 -14.98
C GLY A 27 11.93 -14.12 -14.65
N LEU A 28 12.04 -13.25 -15.66
CA LEU A 28 12.07 -11.80 -15.47
C LEU A 28 10.75 -11.26 -14.92
N PHE A 29 9.61 -11.70 -15.44
CA PHE A 29 8.30 -11.34 -14.90
C PHE A 29 8.11 -11.84 -13.46
N ALA A 30 8.62 -13.03 -13.12
CA ALA A 30 8.58 -13.53 -11.75
C ALA A 30 9.42 -12.68 -10.79
N LEU A 31 10.61 -12.22 -11.21
CA LEU A 31 11.45 -11.31 -10.42
C LEU A 31 10.77 -9.95 -10.23
N LEU A 32 10.20 -9.36 -11.30
CA LEU A 32 9.47 -8.10 -11.23
C LEU A 32 8.23 -8.21 -10.33
N ALA A 33 7.51 -9.33 -10.41
CA ALA A 33 6.39 -9.61 -9.53
C ALA A 33 6.87 -9.72 -8.06
N LEU A 34 7.94 -10.46 -7.79
CA LEU A 34 8.48 -10.61 -6.45
C LEU A 34 8.89 -9.25 -5.84
N VAL A 35 9.58 -8.40 -6.61
CA VAL A 35 9.94 -7.05 -6.16
C VAL A 35 8.69 -6.22 -5.88
N SER A 36 7.67 -6.30 -6.73
CA SER A 36 6.39 -5.60 -6.53
C SER A 36 5.70 -6.05 -5.23
N TRP A 37 5.72 -7.35 -4.94
CA TRP A 37 5.20 -7.91 -3.69
C TRP A 37 5.99 -7.42 -2.46
N VAL A 38 7.31 -7.34 -2.55
CA VAL A 38 8.16 -6.83 -1.47
C VAL A 38 7.85 -5.37 -1.17
N ILE A 39 7.76 -4.52 -2.21
CA ILE A 39 7.40 -3.10 -2.05
C ILE A 39 6.00 -2.96 -1.43
N GLY A 40 5.03 -3.76 -1.88
CA GLY A 40 3.69 -3.80 -1.28
C GLY A 40 3.72 -4.21 0.20
N GLY A 41 4.55 -5.19 0.57
CA GLY A 41 4.75 -5.58 1.96
C GLY A 41 5.34 -4.46 2.82
N PHE A 42 6.36 -3.76 2.31
CA PHE A 42 6.94 -2.59 2.99
C PHE A 42 5.91 -1.48 3.21
N LEU A 43 5.05 -1.22 2.23
CA LEU A 43 3.97 -0.23 2.36
C LEU A 43 3.03 -0.56 3.53
N ILE A 44 2.66 -1.83 3.69
CA ILE A 44 1.78 -2.29 4.79
C ILE A 44 2.47 -2.06 6.15
N ILE A 45 3.73 -2.49 6.27
CA ILE A 45 4.53 -2.31 7.49
C ILE A 45 4.66 -0.83 7.84
N PHE A 46 4.90 0.01 6.84
CA PHE A 46 5.01 1.46 7.00
C PHE A 46 3.67 2.07 7.49
N CYS A 47 2.55 1.70 6.88
CA CYS A 47 1.22 2.15 7.32
C CYS A 47 0.92 1.75 8.78
N LEU A 48 1.27 0.51 9.16
CA LEU A 48 1.13 0.05 10.54
C LEU A 48 2.02 0.85 11.50
N GLY A 49 3.28 1.10 11.12
CA GLY A 49 4.22 1.90 11.90
C GLY A 49 3.73 3.33 12.13
N VAL A 50 3.19 3.97 11.10
CA VAL A 50 2.56 5.30 11.21
C VAL A 50 1.37 5.25 12.16
N GLY A 51 0.47 4.27 12.02
CA GLY A 51 -0.68 4.10 12.93
C GLY A 51 -0.27 3.97 14.40
N VAL A 52 0.77 3.16 14.68
CA VAL A 52 1.32 2.99 16.04
C VAL A 52 1.96 4.28 16.55
N SER A 53 2.72 4.98 15.71
CA SER A 53 3.40 6.23 16.08
C SER A 53 2.42 7.36 16.39
N VAL A 54 1.38 7.51 15.56
CA VAL A 54 0.31 8.48 15.78
C VAL A 54 -0.41 8.17 17.09
N GLY A 55 -0.72 6.88 17.34
CA GLY A 55 -1.23 6.43 18.62
C GLY A 55 -0.36 6.90 19.79
N GLY A 56 0.93 6.57 19.83
CA GLY A 56 1.77 6.85 21.01
C GLY A 56 2.07 8.34 21.28
N SER A 57 2.46 9.09 20.25
CA SER A 57 2.98 10.46 20.44
C SER A 57 1.89 11.52 20.48
N TRP A 58 0.82 11.37 19.69
CA TRP A 58 -0.21 12.40 19.57
C TRP A 58 -1.14 12.42 20.78
N ILE A 59 -1.30 11.28 21.46
CA ILE A 59 -2.05 11.17 22.72
C ILE A 59 -1.56 12.16 23.76
N LYS A 60 -0.24 12.27 23.93
CA LYS A 60 0.35 13.15 24.96
C LYS A 60 0.07 14.61 24.68
N GLN A 61 0.05 15.00 23.40
CA GLN A 61 -0.21 16.37 22.98
C GLN A 61 -1.70 16.75 23.10
N ARG A 62 -2.62 15.79 22.93
CA ARG A 62 -4.08 16.02 23.03
C ARG A 62 -4.72 15.54 24.34
N ALA A 63 -3.92 15.12 25.32
CA ALA A 63 -4.43 14.66 26.62
C ALA A 63 -5.32 15.70 27.33
N ARG A 64 -4.98 17.00 27.20
CA ARG A 64 -5.81 18.10 27.72
C ARG A 64 -7.20 18.16 27.08
N GLU A 65 -7.30 17.94 25.77
CA GLU A 65 -8.57 17.93 25.04
C GLU A 65 -9.44 16.75 25.49
N VAL A 66 -8.84 15.57 25.67
CA VAL A 66 -9.51 14.36 26.16
C VAL A 66 -10.03 14.55 27.59
N GLY A 67 -9.25 15.20 28.45
CA GLY A 67 -9.68 15.55 29.82
C GLY A 67 -10.88 16.50 29.84
N LEU A 68 -10.89 17.51 28.96
CA LEU A 68 -12.01 18.44 28.82
C LEU A 68 -13.29 17.73 28.32
N LEU A 69 -13.17 16.86 27.31
CA LEU A 69 -14.30 16.09 26.78
C LEU A 69 -14.89 15.16 27.83
N LYS A 70 -14.05 14.48 28.61
CA LYS A 70 -14.50 13.65 29.73
C LYS A 70 -15.20 14.49 30.81
N ALA A 71 -14.74 15.71 31.10
CA ALA A 71 -15.38 16.60 32.06
C ALA A 71 -16.78 17.07 31.63
N ILE A 72 -17.06 17.13 30.33
CA ILE A 72 -18.38 17.42 29.74
C ILE A 72 -19.27 16.16 29.70
N GLY A 73 -18.76 15.00 30.15
CA GLY A 73 -19.53 13.75 30.27
C GLY A 73 -19.41 12.80 29.08
N TRP A 74 -18.46 13.02 28.16
CA TRP A 74 -18.22 12.07 27.07
C TRP A 74 -17.58 10.77 27.57
N SER A 75 -18.07 9.64 27.06
CA SER A 75 -17.47 8.33 27.33
C SER A 75 -16.13 8.17 26.58
N GLY A 76 -15.17 7.49 27.21
CA GLY A 76 -13.86 7.22 26.57
C GLY A 76 -13.97 6.45 25.25
N ALA A 77 -15.01 5.63 25.09
CA ALA A 77 -15.31 4.92 23.85
C ALA A 77 -15.79 5.85 22.73
N SER A 78 -16.59 6.87 23.04
CA SER A 78 -17.03 7.88 22.06
C SER A 78 -15.83 8.67 21.52
N ILE A 79 -14.93 9.09 22.41
CA ILE A 79 -13.71 9.82 22.07
C ILE A 79 -12.81 8.95 21.16
N ALA A 80 -12.61 7.69 21.53
CA ALA A 80 -11.87 6.72 20.69
C ALA A 80 -12.48 6.55 19.29
N GLY A 81 -13.82 6.54 19.19
CA GLY A 81 -14.52 6.47 17.91
C GLY A 81 -14.26 7.67 17.02
N VAL A 82 -14.31 8.89 17.56
CA VAL A 82 -14.02 10.12 16.81
C VAL A 82 -12.59 10.10 16.26
N TYR A 83 -11.60 9.72 17.08
CA TYR A 83 -10.21 9.60 16.63
C TYR A 83 -10.03 8.53 15.55
N MET A 84 -10.74 7.41 15.62
CA MET A 84 -10.70 6.40 14.57
C MET A 84 -11.24 6.92 13.24
N VAL A 85 -12.30 7.73 13.27
CA VAL A 85 -12.86 8.36 12.07
C VAL A 85 -11.89 9.39 11.50
N GLU A 86 -11.24 10.20 12.34
CA GLU A 86 -10.21 11.15 11.90
C GLU A 86 -9.05 10.43 11.21
N LEU A 87 -8.55 9.35 11.83
CA LEU A 87 -7.49 8.51 11.24
C LEU A 87 -7.91 7.86 9.93
N ALA A 88 -9.15 7.37 9.84
CA ALA A 88 -9.68 6.81 8.60
C ALA A 88 -9.77 7.87 7.49
N ALA A 89 -10.19 9.10 7.83
CA ALA A 89 -10.24 10.21 6.88
C ALA A 89 -8.84 10.60 6.38
N VAL A 90 -7.86 10.68 7.29
CA VAL A 90 -6.45 10.94 6.93
C VAL A 90 -5.90 9.82 6.05
N GLY A 91 -6.18 8.55 6.40
CA GLY A 91 -5.79 7.39 5.59
C GLY A 91 -6.38 7.41 4.19
N LEU A 92 -7.64 7.84 4.04
CA LEU A 92 -8.27 8.02 2.73
C LEU A 92 -7.59 9.12 1.91
N ILE A 93 -7.26 10.27 2.51
CA ILE A 93 -6.55 11.35 1.82
C ILE A 93 -5.19 10.87 1.32
N ILE A 94 -4.44 10.14 2.16
CA ILE A 94 -3.15 9.54 1.79
C ILE A 94 -3.33 8.53 0.65
N GLY A 95 -4.35 7.67 0.72
CA GLY A 95 -4.66 6.70 -0.33
C GLY A 95 -5.00 7.36 -1.68
N VAL A 96 -5.85 8.39 -1.67
CA VAL A 96 -6.24 9.14 -2.87
C VAL A 96 -5.04 9.84 -3.48
N THR A 97 -4.28 10.58 -2.66
CA THR A 97 -3.09 11.31 -3.13
C THR A 97 -2.01 10.37 -3.65
N GLY A 98 -1.77 9.24 -2.96
CA GLY A 98 -0.84 8.21 -3.41
C GLY A 98 -1.26 7.55 -4.73
N ALA A 99 -2.54 7.24 -4.90
CA ALA A 99 -3.07 6.70 -6.15
C ALA A 99 -2.91 7.69 -7.31
N LEU A 100 -3.21 8.97 -7.07
CA LEU A 100 -3.07 10.02 -8.07
C LEU A 100 -1.61 10.22 -8.47
N LEU A 101 -0.68 10.33 -7.52
CA LEU A 101 0.75 10.43 -7.80
C LEU A 101 1.29 9.18 -8.51
N GLY A 102 0.86 7.99 -8.11
CA GLY A 102 1.24 6.74 -8.77
C GLY A 102 0.79 6.69 -10.23
N THR A 103 -0.43 7.14 -10.53
CA THR A 103 -0.93 7.22 -11.90
C THR A 103 -0.13 8.21 -12.75
N LEU A 104 0.19 9.39 -12.21
CA LEU A 104 1.01 10.38 -12.90
C LEU A 104 2.42 9.86 -13.20
N CYS A 105 3.08 9.25 -12.22
CA CYS A 105 4.38 8.62 -12.42
C CYS A 105 4.34 7.51 -13.48
N SER A 106 3.27 6.71 -13.51
CA SER A 106 3.08 5.67 -14.52
C SER A 106 2.95 6.28 -15.93
N VAL A 107 2.13 7.32 -16.11
CA VAL A 107 1.96 8.01 -17.40
C VAL A 107 3.28 8.60 -17.89
N ILE A 108 3.99 9.32 -17.02
CA ILE A 108 5.28 9.96 -17.36
C ILE A 108 6.32 8.90 -17.70
N GLY A 109 6.40 7.83 -16.90
CA GLY A 109 7.31 6.72 -17.16
C GLY A 109 7.08 6.11 -18.54
N THR A 110 5.83 5.78 -18.87
CA THR A 110 5.46 5.23 -20.19
C THR A 110 5.84 6.18 -21.33
N ALA A 111 5.61 7.49 -21.18
CA ALA A 111 5.98 8.48 -22.18
C ALA A 111 7.51 8.56 -22.41
N VAL A 112 8.30 8.53 -21.33
CA VAL A 112 9.77 8.55 -21.41
C VAL A 112 10.31 7.29 -22.08
N PHE A 113 9.82 6.11 -21.69
CA PHE A 113 10.27 4.84 -22.29
C PHE A 113 9.89 4.71 -23.77
N ASN A 114 8.74 5.24 -24.18
CA ASN A 114 8.33 5.25 -25.58
C ASN A 114 9.27 6.13 -26.45
N GLY A 115 9.71 7.28 -25.92
CA GLY A 115 10.64 8.17 -26.62
C GLY A 115 12.05 7.60 -26.82
N LEU A 116 12.44 6.56 -26.07
CA LEU A 116 13.76 5.92 -26.14
C LEU A 116 13.85 4.77 -27.16
N GLN A 117 12.76 4.44 -27.89
CA GLN A 117 12.71 3.41 -28.94
C GLN A 117 13.43 2.10 -28.56
N LEU A 118 13.16 1.61 -27.35
CA LEU A 118 13.65 0.30 -26.91
C LEU A 118 12.82 -0.80 -27.60
N ASP A 119 13.15 -1.13 -28.86
CA ASP A 119 12.49 -2.14 -29.70
C ASP A 119 12.36 -3.54 -29.05
N LEU A 120 13.08 -3.81 -27.96
CA LEU A 120 13.01 -5.06 -27.20
C LEU A 120 11.91 -5.11 -26.14
N LEU A 121 11.26 -3.98 -25.81
CA LEU A 121 10.18 -3.91 -24.83
C LEU A 121 8.93 -3.35 -25.52
N PRO A 122 7.93 -4.19 -25.86
CA PRO A 122 6.64 -3.70 -26.34
C PRO A 122 5.93 -2.98 -25.19
N VAL A 123 6.30 -1.71 -24.97
CA VAL A 123 5.60 -0.78 -24.10
C VAL A 123 4.30 -0.45 -24.81
N THR A 124 3.25 -1.19 -24.46
CA THR A 124 1.89 -0.86 -24.85
C THR A 124 1.54 0.53 -24.32
N ALA A 125 0.74 1.28 -25.09
CA ALA A 125 0.19 2.55 -24.65
C ALA A 125 -0.47 2.36 -23.28
N TRP A 126 -0.11 3.23 -22.33
CA TRP A 126 -0.54 3.26 -20.93
C TRP A 126 -1.78 2.39 -20.65
N ALA A 127 -1.54 1.19 -20.11
CA ALA A 127 -2.62 0.33 -19.66
C ALA A 127 -3.21 0.94 -18.39
N MET A 128 -4.51 1.25 -18.42
CA MET A 128 -5.22 1.81 -17.28
C MET A 128 -4.98 0.90 -16.05
N PRO A 129 -4.55 1.44 -14.90
CA PRO A 129 -4.30 0.62 -13.73
C PRO A 129 -5.57 -0.12 -13.34
N ASN A 130 -5.45 -1.40 -13.03
CA ASN A 130 -6.58 -2.24 -12.65
C ASN A 130 -7.37 -1.56 -11.52
N TRP A 131 -8.63 -1.20 -11.77
CA TRP A 131 -9.47 -0.50 -10.80
C TRP A 131 -9.59 -1.25 -9.47
N LEU A 132 -9.49 -2.58 -9.52
CA LEU A 132 -9.42 -3.43 -8.33
C LEU A 132 -8.20 -3.15 -7.46
N LEU A 133 -7.03 -2.88 -8.05
CA LEU A 133 -5.82 -2.52 -7.31
C LEU A 133 -5.93 -1.12 -6.71
N VAL A 134 -6.53 -0.18 -7.45
CA VAL A 134 -6.75 1.20 -6.95
C VAL A 134 -7.72 1.18 -5.77
N LEU A 135 -8.87 0.51 -5.89
CA LEU A 135 -9.82 0.34 -4.79
C LEU A 135 -9.19 -0.42 -3.61
N GLY A 136 -8.44 -1.49 -3.90
CA GLY A 136 -7.73 -2.27 -2.90
C GLY A 136 -6.75 -1.42 -2.10
N ALA A 137 -5.93 -0.59 -2.77
CA ALA A 137 -5.03 0.34 -2.12
C ALA A 137 -5.76 1.40 -1.30
N LEU A 138 -6.85 1.96 -1.86
CA LEU A 138 -7.66 2.99 -1.21
C LEU A 138 -8.31 2.52 0.10
N LEU A 139 -8.70 1.24 0.16
CA LEU A 139 -9.26 0.63 1.37
C LEU A 139 -8.18 0.09 2.31
N CYS A 140 -7.09 -0.48 1.79
CA CYS A 140 -6.01 -1.03 2.61
C CYS A 140 -5.31 0.04 3.44
N VAL A 141 -5.00 1.20 2.87
CA VAL A 141 -4.27 2.27 3.57
C VAL A 141 -4.98 2.71 4.86
N PRO A 142 -6.24 3.18 4.84
CA PRO A 142 -6.95 3.55 6.06
C PRO A 142 -7.13 2.35 7.00
N LEU A 143 -7.37 1.15 6.47
CA LEU A 143 -7.55 -0.05 7.29
C LEU A 143 -6.29 -0.41 8.08
N PHE A 144 -5.11 -0.38 7.46
CA PHE A 144 -3.84 -0.65 8.15
C PHE A 144 -3.44 0.47 9.11
N LEU A 145 -3.71 1.74 8.77
CA LEU A 145 -3.51 2.84 9.72
C LEU A 145 -4.39 2.66 10.97
N CYS A 146 -5.68 2.38 10.78
CA CYS A 146 -6.61 2.13 11.88
C CYS A 146 -6.16 0.92 12.71
N LEU A 147 -5.80 -0.21 12.07
CA LEU A 147 -5.29 -1.40 12.77
C LEU A 147 -4.06 -1.09 13.63
N GLY A 148 -3.11 -0.31 13.11
CA GLY A 148 -1.93 0.11 13.87
C GLY A 148 -2.28 0.99 15.09
N ALA A 149 -3.30 1.85 14.96
CA ALA A 149 -3.73 2.75 16.00
C ALA A 149 -4.69 2.12 17.04
N LEU A 150 -5.42 1.06 16.69
CA LEU A 150 -6.44 0.42 17.55
C LEU A 150 -5.91 0.07 18.93
N GLY A 151 -4.71 -0.52 19.01
CA GLY A 151 -4.11 -0.95 20.28
C GLY A 151 -3.75 0.21 21.24
N HIS A 152 -3.49 1.40 20.72
CA HIS A 152 -3.22 2.61 21.51
C HIS A 152 -4.50 3.39 21.83
N VAL A 153 -5.40 3.51 20.86
CA VAL A 153 -6.71 4.17 21.05
C VAL A 153 -7.60 3.40 22.02
N ALA A 154 -7.54 2.07 22.02
CA ALA A 154 -8.22 1.26 23.04
C ALA A 154 -7.61 1.47 24.44
N ARG A 155 -6.30 1.77 24.51
CA ARG A 155 -5.59 2.06 25.76
C ARG A 155 -5.98 3.43 26.32
N LEU A 156 -6.21 4.43 25.46
CA LEU A 156 -6.78 5.75 25.81
C LEU A 156 -8.14 5.65 26.52
N ALA A 157 -9.05 4.84 25.98
CA ALA A 157 -10.38 4.70 26.53
C ALA A 157 -10.36 4.15 27.98
N ARG A 158 -9.29 3.44 28.33
CA ARG A 158 -9.06 2.82 29.64
C ARG A 158 -8.20 3.67 30.59
N LEU A 159 -7.65 4.81 30.14
CA LEU A 159 -6.93 5.71 31.04
C LEU A 159 -7.95 6.55 31.82
N ASP A 160 -7.99 6.34 33.13
CA ASP A 160 -8.85 7.10 34.03
C ASP A 160 -8.42 8.57 34.11
N ALA A 161 -9.40 9.47 34.11
CA ALA A 161 -9.18 10.91 34.10
C ALA A 161 -8.41 11.41 35.34
N ASP A 162 -8.48 10.66 36.44
CA ASP A 162 -7.94 11.04 37.75
C ASP A 162 -6.41 11.06 37.82
N SER A 163 -5.71 10.19 37.06
CA SER A 163 -4.24 10.19 37.01
C SER A 163 -3.68 11.32 36.15
N SER A 164 -4.40 11.73 35.11
CA SER A 164 -3.98 12.81 34.20
C SER A 164 -4.01 14.21 34.83
N LEU A 165 -4.76 14.38 35.93
CA LEU A 165 -4.84 15.64 36.69
C LEU A 165 -3.87 15.69 37.88
N ARG A 166 -3.34 14.55 38.33
CA ARG A 166 -2.38 14.49 39.45
C ARG A 166 -0.93 14.74 39.05
N ASP A 167 -0.60 14.59 37.76
CA ASP A 167 0.73 14.86 37.19
C ASP A 167 0.84 16.25 36.49
N LEU A 168 -0.14 17.14 36.72
CA LEU A 168 -0.14 18.56 36.30
C LEU A 168 0.24 19.46 37.48
#